data_AF-A0A0C1TL39-F1
#
_entry.id   AF-A0A0C1TL39-F1
#
_cell.length_a   1.000
_cell.length_b   1.000
_cell.length_c   1.000
_cell.angle_alpha   90.00
_cell.angle_beta   90.00
_cell.angle_gamma   90.00
#
_symmetry.space_group_name_H-M   'P 1'
#
loop_
_entity.id
_entity.type
_entity.pdbx_description
1 polymer ?
#
loop_
_entity_poly.entity_id
_entity_poly.type
_entity_poly.pdbx_seq_one_letter_code
_entity_poly.pdbx_strand_id
1 'polypeptide(L)'
;MEQDLLATIIDAETEIRERIAGEERRAAQMLAELRRELDDEAAREEGRLAAEVGRAVATAGDQARERAADLVRRAAARAERLSRIDQATLERRVLACLGRIVPEPEP
;
A
#
# COMPACT_ATOMS: atom_id res chain seq x y z
N MET A 1 -60.18 -14.67 -45.45
CA MET A 1 -59.78 -15.64 -44.43
C MET A 1 -58.28 -15.92 -44.42
N GLU A 2 -57.68 -16.59 -45.42
CA GLU A 2 -56.21 -16.81 -45.42
C GLU A 2 -55.40 -15.50 -45.49
N GLN A 3 -55.85 -14.53 -46.30
CA GLN A 3 -55.19 -13.22 -46.41
C GLN A 3 -55.28 -12.39 -45.12
N ASP A 4 -56.39 -12.48 -44.37
CA ASP A 4 -56.56 -11.78 -43.09
C ASP A 4 -55.67 -12.38 -41.99
N LEU A 5 -55.48 -13.70 -42.03
CA LEU A 5 -54.61 -14.41 -41.09
C LEU A 5 -53.14 -14.04 -41.32
N LEU A 6 -52.72 -13.96 -42.59
CA LEU A 6 -51.37 -13.53 -42.96
C LEU A 6 -51.10 -12.07 -42.57
N ALA A 7 -52.06 -11.17 -42.76
CA ALA A 7 -51.92 -9.77 -42.33
C ALA A 7 -51.73 -9.69 -40.81
N THR A 8 -52.54 -10.43 -40.03
CA THR A 8 -52.42 -10.48 -38.57
C THR A 8 -51.06 -11.00 -38.11
N ILE A 9 -50.51 -12.01 -38.81
CA ILE A 9 -49.18 -12.55 -38.50
C ILE A 9 -48.09 -11.51 -38.77
N ILE A 10 -48.16 -10.78 -39.88
CA ILE A 10 -47.20 -9.74 -40.24
C ILE A 10 -47.23 -8.59 -39.22
N ASP A 11 -48.41 -8.18 -38.78
CA ASP A 11 -48.57 -7.14 -37.77
C ASP A 11 -47.97 -7.59 -36.43
N ALA A 12 -48.25 -8.82 -36.00
CA ALA A 12 -47.68 -9.39 -34.79
C ALA A 12 -46.15 -9.53 -34.86
N GLU A 13 -45.59 -9.96 -36.00
CA GLU A 13 -44.14 -10.00 -36.20
C GLU A 13 -43.51 -8.61 -36.11
N THR A 14 -44.18 -7.60 -36.66
CA THR A 14 -43.70 -6.21 -36.62
C THR A 14 -43.69 -5.69 -35.18
N GLU A 15 -44.76 -5.91 -34.41
CA GLU A 15 -44.83 -5.53 -33.00
C GLU A 15 -43.74 -6.23 -32.18
N ILE A 16 -43.50 -7.54 -32.42
CA ILE A 16 -42.45 -8.29 -31.74
C ILE A 16 -41.07 -7.71 -32.07
N ARG A 17 -40.78 -7.39 -33.33
CA ARG A 17 -39.50 -6.80 -33.74
C ARG A 17 -39.28 -5.42 -33.10
N GLU A 18 -40.31 -4.59 -33.06
CA GLU A 18 -40.23 -3.27 -32.40
C GLU A 18 -39.97 -3.38 -30.90
N ARG A 19 -40.62 -4.35 -30.23
CA ARG A 19 -40.37 -4.64 -28.82
C ARG A 19 -38.95 -5.11 -28.57
N ILE A 20 -38.44 -6.04 -29.37
CA ILE A 20 -37.05 -6.52 -29.28
C ILE A 20 -36.08 -5.35 -29.45
N ALA A 21 -36.25 -4.53 -30.48
CA ALA A 21 -35.40 -3.37 -30.72
C ALA A 21 -35.51 -2.32 -29.59
N GLY A 22 -36.65 -2.23 -28.91
CA GLY A 22 -36.83 -1.43 -27.71
C GLY A 22 -36.02 -1.95 -26.53
N GLU A 23 -36.10 -3.24 -26.24
CA GLU A 23 -35.36 -3.89 -25.15
C GLU A 23 -33.85 -3.90 -25.41
N GLU A 24 -33.40 -4.13 -26.63
CA GLU A 24 -31.98 -4.04 -27.00
C GLU A 24 -31.40 -2.65 -26.71
N ARG A 25 -32.15 -1.59 -27.04
CA ARG A 25 -31.74 -0.21 -26.74
C ARG A 25 -31.67 0.05 -25.24
N ARG A 26 -32.66 -0.44 -24.47
CA ARG A 26 -32.65 -0.31 -23.00
C ARG A 26 -31.48 -1.06 -22.38
N ALA A 27 -31.23 -2.30 -22.80
CA ALA A 27 -30.11 -3.09 -22.33
C ALA A 27 -28.76 -2.42 -22.65
N ALA A 28 -28.62 -1.86 -23.86
CA ALA A 28 -27.42 -1.11 -24.24
C ALA A 28 -27.21 0.16 -23.39
N GLN A 29 -28.28 0.89 -23.08
CA GLN A 29 -28.22 2.06 -22.20
C GLN A 29 -27.82 1.67 -20.77
N MET A 30 -28.47 0.64 -20.20
CA MET A 30 -28.13 0.12 -18.88
C MET A 30 -26.68 -0.34 -18.79
N LEU A 31 -26.17 -1.01 -19.83
CA LEU A 31 -24.76 -1.43 -19.89
C LEU A 31 -23.81 -0.23 -19.95
N ALA A 32 -24.16 0.82 -20.68
CA ALA A 32 -23.35 2.04 -20.75
C ALA A 32 -23.32 2.77 -19.40
N GLU A 33 -24.46 2.85 -18.71
CA GLU A 33 -24.58 3.43 -17.36
C GLU A 33 -23.74 2.65 -16.35
N LEU A 34 -23.90 1.32 -16.29
CA LEU A 34 -23.12 0.46 -15.40
C LEU A 34 -21.61 0.58 -15.63
N ARG A 35 -21.17 0.65 -16.91
CA ARG A 35 -19.75 0.85 -17.22
C ARG A 35 -19.24 2.18 -16.66
N ARG A 36 -20.01 3.25 -16.83
CA ARG A 36 -19.65 4.56 -16.29
C ARG A 36 -19.61 4.56 -14.76
N GLU A 37 -20.57 3.93 -14.11
CA GLU A 37 -20.59 3.80 -12.65
C GLU A 37 -19.36 3.04 -12.13
N LEU A 38 -18.97 1.95 -12.80
CA LEU A 38 -17.78 1.19 -12.48
C LEU A 38 -16.49 2.00 -12.68
N ASP A 39 -16.39 2.76 -13.78
CA ASP A 39 -15.24 3.64 -14.04
C ASP A 39 -15.14 4.75 -12.97
N ASP A 40 -16.27 5.36 -12.60
CA ASP A 40 -16.34 6.40 -11.56
C ASP A 40 -16.02 5.82 -10.16
N GLU A 41 -16.43 4.59 -9.86
CA GLU A 41 -16.07 3.90 -8.62
C GLU A 41 -14.59 3.53 -8.58
N ALA A 42 -14.03 2.99 -9.68
CA ALA A 42 -12.62 2.68 -9.80
C ALA A 42 -11.75 3.93 -9.59
N ALA A 43 -12.08 5.05 -10.24
CA ALA A 43 -11.35 6.30 -10.08
C ALA A 43 -11.41 6.85 -8.64
N ARG A 44 -12.56 6.71 -7.96
CA ARG A 44 -12.70 7.09 -6.55
C ARG A 44 -11.84 6.22 -5.64
N GLU A 45 -11.83 4.92 -5.88
CA GLU A 45 -11.06 3.96 -5.09
C GLU A 45 -9.55 4.16 -5.29
N GLU A 46 -9.11 4.37 -6.53
CA GLU A 46 -7.72 4.72 -6.85
C GLU A 46 -7.29 6.01 -6.12
N GLY A 47 -8.13 7.04 -6.14
CA GLY A 47 -7.87 8.30 -5.42
C GLY A 47 -7.77 8.09 -3.90
N ARG A 48 -8.63 7.24 -3.33
CA ARG A 48 -8.60 6.87 -1.91
C ARG A 48 -7.30 6.17 -1.54
N LEU A 49 -6.91 5.16 -2.32
CA LEU A 49 -5.68 4.38 -2.11
C LEU A 49 -4.43 5.26 -2.26
N ALA A 50 -4.38 6.12 -3.27
CA ALA A 50 -3.28 7.07 -3.45
C ALA A 50 -3.11 7.99 -2.22
N ALA A 51 -4.22 8.50 -1.67
CA ALA A 51 -4.19 9.32 -0.47
C ALA A 51 -3.74 8.52 0.77
N GLU A 52 -4.15 7.26 0.88
CA GLU A 52 -3.72 6.37 1.97
C GLU A 52 -2.22 6.07 1.91
N VAL A 53 -1.70 5.74 0.72
CA VAL A 53 -0.27 5.54 0.48
C VAL A 53 0.50 6.81 0.83
N GLY A 54 0.03 7.99 0.41
CA GLY A 54 0.66 9.26 0.75
C GLY A 54 0.78 9.48 2.27
N ARG A 55 -0.29 9.21 3.02
CA ARG A 55 -0.27 9.28 4.50
C ARG A 55 0.65 8.25 5.13
N ALA A 56 0.66 7.01 4.63
CA ALA A 56 1.50 5.94 5.14
C ALA A 56 2.98 6.27 4.92
N VAL A 57 3.36 6.77 3.75
CA VAL A 57 4.73 7.18 3.43
C VAL A 57 5.18 8.35 4.30
N ALA A 58 4.34 9.38 4.48
CA ALA A 58 4.65 10.50 5.37
C ALA A 58 4.89 10.02 6.81
N THR A 59 4.00 9.19 7.32
CA THR A 59 4.09 8.63 8.68
C THR A 59 5.35 7.78 8.85
N ALA A 60 5.67 6.92 7.88
CA ALA A 60 6.88 6.12 7.89
C ALA A 60 8.15 7.00 7.84
N GLY A 61 8.12 8.09 7.08
CA GLY A 61 9.19 9.08 7.01
C GLY A 61 9.44 9.76 8.35
N ASP A 62 8.40 10.20 9.05
CA ASP A 62 8.51 10.83 10.36
C ASP A 62 9.02 9.85 11.42
N GLN A 63 8.50 8.62 11.43
CA GLN A 63 9.01 7.56 12.32
C GLN A 63 10.48 7.21 12.05
N ALA A 64 10.89 7.18 10.78
CA ALA A 64 12.28 6.94 10.41
C ALA A 64 13.21 8.07 10.90
N ARG A 65 12.78 9.33 10.77
CA ARG A 65 13.52 10.49 11.29
C ARG A 65 13.65 10.45 12.81
N GLU A 66 12.57 10.13 13.51
CA GLU A 66 12.58 10.01 14.97
C GLU A 66 13.56 8.92 15.43
N ARG A 67 13.49 7.73 14.82
CA ARG A 67 14.42 6.63 15.10
C ARG A 67 15.88 6.99 14.80
N ALA A 68 16.13 7.70 13.70
CA ALA A 68 17.46 8.17 13.36
C ALA A 68 17.99 9.17 14.40
N ALA A 69 17.17 10.14 14.82
CA ALA A 69 17.53 11.10 15.85
C ALA A 69 17.83 10.40 17.18
N ASP A 70 17.03 9.41 17.57
CA ASP A 70 17.28 8.56 18.74
C ASP A 70 18.60 7.83 18.67
N LEU A 71 18.92 7.23 17.52
CA LEU A 71 20.17 6.51 17.32
C LEU A 71 21.37 7.45 17.45
N VAL A 72 21.31 8.64 16.84
CA VAL A 72 22.35 9.66 16.95
C VAL A 72 22.53 10.12 18.40
N ARG A 73 21.43 10.39 19.13
CA ARG A 73 21.49 10.75 20.56
C ARG A 73 22.16 9.68 21.40
N ARG A 74 21.81 8.41 21.19
CA ARG A 74 22.40 7.28 21.91
C ARG A 74 23.89 7.11 21.58
N ALA A 75 24.26 7.29 20.32
CA ALA A 75 25.65 7.24 19.89
C ALA A 75 26.48 8.37 20.52
N ALA A 76 25.96 9.60 20.53
CA ALA A 76 26.60 10.75 21.16
C ALA A 76 26.79 10.54 22.67
N ALA A 77 25.74 10.11 23.38
CA ALA A 77 25.82 9.80 24.81
C ALA A 77 26.83 8.67 25.10
N ARG A 78 26.93 7.68 24.21
CA ARG A 78 27.94 6.63 24.33
C ARG A 78 29.36 7.17 24.12
N ALA A 79 29.58 7.99 23.09
CA ALA A 79 30.87 8.60 22.82
C ALA A 79 31.33 9.47 24.00
N GLU A 80 30.43 10.28 24.57
CA GLU A 80 30.72 11.11 25.74
C GLU A 80 31.06 10.29 26.99
N ARG A 81 30.34 9.18 27.24
CA ARG A 81 30.71 8.27 28.34
C ARG A 81 32.10 7.68 28.15
N LEU A 82 32.47 7.32 26.91
CA LEU A 82 33.78 6.77 26.61
C LEU A 82 34.89 7.82 26.74
N SER A 83 34.65 9.07 26.33
CA SER A 83 35.63 10.15 26.44
C SER A 83 35.91 10.58 27.89
N ARG A 84 35.03 10.23 28.83
CA ARG A 84 35.19 10.51 30.26
C ARG A 84 35.90 9.39 31.03
N ILE A 85 36.26 8.28 30.38
CA ILE A 85 37.03 7.21 31.03
C ILE A 85 38.46 7.71 31.24
N ASP A 86 38.93 7.66 32.49
CA ASP A 86 40.29 8.03 32.84
C ASP A 86 41.30 6.96 32.42
N GLN A 87 42.51 7.42 32.08
CA GLN A 87 43.62 6.58 31.60
C GLN A 87 43.91 5.40 32.56
N ALA A 88 43.90 5.66 33.87
CA ALA A 88 44.20 4.65 34.89
C ALA A 88 43.15 3.52 34.95
N THR A 89 41.87 3.82 34.68
CA THR A 89 40.83 2.80 34.58
C THR A 89 40.91 2.03 33.26
N LEU A 90 41.30 2.71 32.18
CA LEU A 90 41.54 2.06 30.89
C LEU A 90 42.69 1.04 31.00
N GLU A 91 43.82 1.46 31.57
CA GLU A 91 45.02 0.62 31.77
C GLU A 91 44.73 -0.61 32.64
N ARG A 92 44.03 -0.44 33.77
CA ARG A 92 43.60 -1.58 34.61
C ARG A 92 42.75 -2.59 33.85
N ARG A 93 41.84 -2.12 32.99
CA ARG A 93 40.99 -3.01 32.17
C ARG A 93 41.77 -3.72 31.08
N VAL A 94 42.69 -3.03 30.42
CA VAL A 94 43.57 -3.62 29.41
C VAL A 94 44.44 -4.71 30.03
N LEU A 95 45.08 -4.43 31.17
CA LEU A 95 45.90 -5.41 31.90
C LEU A 95 45.08 -6.64 32.35
N ALA A 96 43.86 -6.43 32.86
CA ALA A 96 42.97 -7.53 33.24
C ALA A 96 42.56 -8.42 32.04
N CYS A 97 42.37 -7.82 30.86
CA CYS A 97 42.09 -8.57 29.63
C CYS A 97 43.33 -9.30 29.12
N LEU A 98 44.52 -8.65 29.14
CA LEU A 98 45.78 -9.27 28.74
C LEU A 98 46.12 -10.48 29.62
N GLY A 99 45.90 -10.40 30.93
CA GLY A 99 46.12 -11.53 31.85
C GLY A 99 45.19 -12.73 31.62
N ARG A 100 44.11 -12.57 30.85
CA ARG A 100 43.24 -13.69 30.42
C ARG A 100 43.67 -14.31 29.09
N ILE A 101 44.48 -13.59 28.31
CA ILE A 101 44.92 -13.99 26.97
C ILE A 101 46.34 -14.56 27.02
N VAL A 102 47.20 -14.03 27.88
CA VAL A 102 48.56 -14.51 28.09
C VAL A 102 48.49 -15.74 29.02
N PRO A 103 48.89 -16.94 28.56
CA PRO A 103 48.98 -18.11 29.43
C PRO A 103 50.07 -17.89 30.48
N GLU A 104 49.84 -18.34 31.72
CA GLU A 104 50.82 -18.24 32.80
C GLU A 104 52.16 -18.85 32.35
N PRO A 105 53.30 -18.17 32.57
CA PRO A 105 54.59 -18.75 32.26
C PRO A 105 54.77 -20.00 33.13
N GLU A 106 55.00 -21.15 32.49
CA GLU A 106 55.35 -22.39 33.20
C GLU A 106 56.62 -22.18 34.03
N PRO A 107 56.67 -22.70 35.28
CA PRO A 107 57.75 -22.50 36.23
C PRO A 107 59.08 -23.17 35.82
#